data_AF-A0A5S3YTB9-F1
#
_entry.id   AF-A0A5S3YTB9-F1
#
_cell.length_a   1.000
_cell.length_b   1.000
_cell.length_c   1.000
_cell.angle_alpha   90.00
_cell.angle_beta   90.00
_cell.angle_gamma   90.00
#
_symmetry.space_group_name_H-M   'P 1'
#
loop_
_entity.id
_entity.type
_entity.pdbx_description
1 polymer ?
#
loop_
_entity_poly.entity_id
_entity_poly.type
_entity_poly.pdbx_seq_one_letter_code
_entity_poly.pdbx_strand_id
1 'polypeptide(L)'
;MLKRSLIALSLLTALTGCALDGDDGQQGPQGEQGPAGVAGTNGSNGTNGIDGSNGTNGTNGTNGVDGKDANRQLDIQMVGRAVLNAQSPEGAAEIVAYQASKKWIYAINSSGDSAVVNIIAADSFDAAGLVKNNEGVITTTNLSSAITLTLNDNTPGDANSIAIDENNQLLAVAMAAKTTGENGQIAFYDISGDAPVFIKNVTVGALPDMVTFSPDGSKVVVANEGEPEGDYSVDPEGSISVIAVTNGAVADTATQITFTDYNGKQAELEAMGMVFANPTGRTINGKLINTTVAMDLEPEYVSISKDNRYAYVSIQENNGLAVVDLSDNSVKLMGLGFKDWSNLVMDASDKDGKINFKKYPGLYGMYQPDTIASFSWKGANFVVSANEGDGREYFFDATDAADCTAKGGLDFDEDDGCLSYIDESRVEDLTLASNFSYLNNDDDDIGRLKVTTVKGDTDNDGQYEALYTYGARSFTIWDSNGLIVFDSGDEIARITASVHGAAFNNDEDENEGDTRSDAKGAEPEALALGQIGERMFAFIGLERMGGIMVYDITNPYDVKFADYFFNRGVVEGADITGDLAPEGMSFVPAEQSATGKPLLIIGNEISGSVAVWQVALSAK
;
A
#
# COMPACT_ATOMS: atom_id res chain seq x y z
N MET A 1 14.94 49.82 -55.76
CA MET A 1 14.58 50.59 -54.56
C MET A 1 15.04 49.80 -53.34
N LEU A 2 16.19 50.18 -52.79
CA LEU A 2 16.61 49.81 -51.43
C LEU A 2 16.14 50.90 -50.48
N LYS A 3 15.81 50.56 -49.22
CA LYS A 3 16.29 51.29 -48.03
C LYS A 3 16.02 50.48 -46.75
N ARG A 4 17.10 50.34 -45.97
CA ARG A 4 17.19 49.85 -44.59
C ARG A 4 16.99 50.98 -43.58
N SER A 5 16.85 50.59 -42.30
CA SER A 5 17.17 51.29 -41.03
C SER A 5 15.95 51.68 -40.20
N LEU A 6 15.88 51.66 -38.86
CA LEU A 6 16.59 51.04 -37.71
C LEU A 6 15.95 51.70 -36.45
N ILE A 7 15.59 50.89 -35.44
CA ILE A 7 15.72 51.07 -33.97
C ILE A 7 14.89 52.09 -33.12
N ALA A 8 14.46 51.55 -31.96
CA ALA A 8 14.19 52.09 -30.59
C ALA A 8 12.77 52.58 -30.22
N LEU A 9 12.22 52.40 -29.01
CA LEU A 9 12.43 51.55 -27.80
C LEU A 9 11.36 52.01 -26.77
N SER A 10 10.61 51.09 -26.13
CA SER A 10 10.08 51.11 -24.72
C SER A 10 8.90 50.12 -24.61
N LEU A 11 8.96 48.96 -23.93
CA LEU A 11 9.08 48.58 -22.49
C LEU A 11 7.80 48.71 -21.63
N LEU A 12 7.55 47.63 -20.84
CA LEU A 12 6.52 47.27 -19.84
C LEU A 12 5.35 46.41 -20.37
N THR A 13 5.38 45.05 -20.32
CA THR A 13 5.33 44.05 -19.21
C THR A 13 3.99 43.95 -18.46
N ALA A 14 3.31 42.80 -18.61
CA ALA A 14 2.68 42.02 -17.52
C ALA A 14 2.39 40.60 -18.03
N LEU A 15 3.14 39.63 -17.48
CA LEU A 15 2.91 38.17 -17.54
C LEU A 15 1.96 37.77 -16.39
N THR A 16 1.17 36.72 -16.62
CA THR A 16 0.66 35.74 -15.64
C THR A 16 0.58 34.42 -16.43
N GLY A 17 1.32 33.34 -16.19
CA GLY A 17 1.98 32.85 -14.98
C GLY A 17 1.27 31.57 -14.55
N CYS A 18 1.60 30.45 -15.19
CA CYS A 18 1.38 29.10 -14.68
C CYS A 18 2.32 28.86 -13.49
N ALA A 19 1.89 28.08 -12.51
CA ALA A 19 2.74 27.45 -11.50
C ALA A 19 2.01 26.22 -10.96
N LEU A 20 2.45 25.04 -11.40
CA LEU A 20 2.45 23.79 -10.65
C LEU A 20 3.92 23.37 -10.72
N ASP A 21 4.65 23.56 -9.63
CA ASP A 21 6.01 23.00 -9.40
C ASP A 21 5.75 21.87 -8.36
N GLY A 22 6.27 20.65 -8.47
CA GLY A 22 7.57 20.23 -8.99
C GLY A 22 8.59 20.32 -7.85
N ASP A 23 8.94 19.17 -7.26
CA ASP A 23 9.79 19.05 -6.06
C ASP A 23 11.14 19.80 -6.14
N ASP A 24 11.57 20.32 -4.98
CA ASP A 24 12.93 20.77 -4.70
C ASP A 24 13.89 19.56 -4.79
N GLY A 25 15.09 19.51 -5.38
CA GLY A 25 16.03 20.47 -5.95
C GLY A 25 17.44 19.83 -5.96
N GLN A 26 18.23 19.96 -7.03
CA GLN A 26 19.70 19.84 -6.92
C GLN A 26 20.35 21.23 -6.88
N GLN A 27 21.08 21.51 -5.80
CA GLN A 27 21.82 22.75 -5.59
C GLN A 27 22.92 22.94 -6.65
N GLY A 28 22.83 24.02 -7.44
CA GLY A 28 23.88 24.39 -8.41
C GLY A 28 25.24 24.72 -7.77
N PRO A 29 26.35 24.56 -8.48
CA PRO A 29 27.69 24.81 -7.92
C PRO A 29 27.88 26.27 -7.52
N GLN A 30 28.38 26.46 -6.29
CA GLN A 30 28.67 27.74 -5.65
C GLN A 30 29.57 28.65 -6.51
N GLY A 31 29.14 29.90 -6.75
CA GLY A 31 29.92 30.89 -7.50
C GLY A 31 31.22 31.33 -6.80
N GLU A 32 32.24 31.69 -7.58
CA GLU A 32 33.55 32.14 -7.06
C GLU A 32 33.41 33.40 -6.18
N GLN A 33 34.02 33.34 -4.99
CA GLN A 33 34.00 34.40 -3.99
C GLN A 33 34.78 35.65 -4.48
N GLY A 34 34.16 36.83 -4.41
CA GLY A 34 34.82 38.11 -4.74
C GLY A 34 35.97 38.45 -3.77
N PRO A 35 36.96 39.25 -4.22
CA PRO A 35 38.15 39.55 -3.42
C PRO A 35 37.81 40.35 -2.16
N ALA A 36 38.45 39.98 -1.04
CA ALA A 36 38.24 40.59 0.28
C ALA A 36 38.63 42.08 0.31
N GLY A 37 37.78 42.90 0.94
CA GLY A 37 38.06 44.31 1.21
C GLY A 37 39.17 44.50 2.27
N VAL A 38 39.94 45.58 2.14
CA VAL A 38 41.05 45.91 3.06
C VAL A 38 40.56 46.19 4.48
N ALA A 39 41.25 45.60 5.47
CA ALA A 39 40.91 45.71 6.88
C ALA A 39 41.12 47.13 7.44
N GLY A 40 40.15 47.61 8.25
CA GLY A 40 40.28 48.83 9.03
C GLY A 40 41.18 48.63 10.27
N THR A 41 41.86 49.69 10.71
CA THR A 41 42.75 49.65 11.88
C THR A 41 41.98 49.65 13.21
N ASN A 42 42.30 48.71 14.10
CA ASN A 42 41.67 48.58 15.42
C ASN A 42 42.06 49.73 16.39
N GLY A 43 41.10 50.17 17.21
CA GLY A 43 41.33 51.05 18.36
C GLY A 43 41.89 50.29 19.57
N SER A 44 42.49 51.01 20.52
CA SER A 44 43.13 50.45 21.71
C SER A 44 42.12 49.92 22.73
N ASN A 45 42.26 48.67 23.19
CA ASN A 45 41.40 48.07 24.21
C ASN A 45 41.67 48.64 25.62
N GLY A 46 40.60 48.85 26.39
CA GLY A 46 40.67 49.12 27.83
C GLY A 46 40.94 47.85 28.64
N THR A 47 41.46 47.99 29.87
CA THR A 47 41.79 46.87 30.76
C THR A 47 40.53 46.21 31.33
N ASN A 48 40.44 44.89 31.23
CA ASN A 48 39.33 44.10 31.79
C ASN A 48 39.31 44.13 33.32
N GLY A 49 38.10 44.15 33.90
CA GLY A 49 37.87 43.91 35.32
C GLY A 49 38.02 42.42 35.68
N ILE A 50 38.17 42.14 36.98
CA ILE A 50 38.39 40.79 37.51
C ILE A 50 37.06 40.02 37.47
N ASP A 51 37.05 38.84 36.85
CA ASP A 51 35.86 37.99 36.77
C ASP A 51 35.45 37.46 38.16
N GLY A 52 34.14 37.47 38.44
CA GLY A 52 33.57 36.86 39.65
C GLY A 52 33.56 35.34 39.57
N SER A 53 33.74 34.67 40.70
CA SER A 53 33.71 33.20 40.78
C SER A 53 32.34 32.63 40.42
N ASN A 54 32.30 31.69 39.47
CA ASN A 54 31.08 30.97 39.08
C ASN A 54 30.46 30.22 40.27
N GLY A 55 29.14 30.27 40.39
CA GLY A 55 28.38 29.47 41.35
C GLY A 55 28.41 27.97 41.00
N THR A 56 28.28 27.11 42.00
CA THR A 56 28.20 25.65 41.81
C THR A 56 26.92 25.24 41.09
N ASN A 57 27.03 24.39 40.06
CA ASN A 57 25.89 23.81 39.36
C ASN A 57 24.94 23.09 40.33
N GLY A 58 23.63 23.26 40.14
CA GLY A 58 22.63 22.46 40.85
C GLY A 58 22.68 21.00 40.44
N THR A 59 22.32 20.09 41.34
CA THR A 59 22.19 18.67 41.04
C THR A 59 21.00 18.42 40.10
N ASN A 60 21.21 17.63 39.06
CA ASN A 60 20.13 17.18 38.17
C ASN A 60 19.00 16.51 38.98
N GLY A 61 17.75 16.75 38.57
CA GLY A 61 16.60 16.04 39.13
C GLY A 61 16.69 14.55 38.81
N THR A 62 16.12 13.72 39.69
CA THR A 62 15.91 12.29 39.39
C THR A 62 14.85 12.17 38.28
N ASN A 63 15.11 11.32 37.28
CA ASN A 63 14.10 10.94 36.30
C ASN A 63 12.80 10.51 37.01
N GLY A 64 11.66 10.84 36.41
CA GLY A 64 10.39 10.28 36.83
C GLY A 64 10.42 8.76 36.74
N VAL A 65 9.58 8.09 37.53
CA VAL A 65 9.31 6.67 37.30
C VAL A 65 8.62 6.54 35.95
N ASP A 66 9.06 5.59 35.12
CA ASP A 66 8.34 5.27 33.88
C ASP A 66 6.86 5.05 34.19
N GLY A 67 5.99 5.53 33.30
CA GLY A 67 4.56 5.25 33.39
C GLY A 67 4.35 3.74 33.46
N LYS A 68 3.35 3.28 34.24
CA LYS A 68 2.92 1.88 34.11
C LYS A 68 2.37 1.71 32.70
N ASP A 69 2.94 0.80 31.92
CA ASP A 69 2.41 0.39 30.62
C ASP A 69 0.89 0.17 30.73
N ALA A 70 0.13 0.75 29.80
CA ALA A 70 -1.26 0.35 29.59
C ALA A 70 -1.31 -1.17 29.49
N ASN A 71 -2.30 -1.84 30.11
CA ASN A 71 -2.40 -3.30 30.19
C ASN A 71 -2.06 -3.97 28.85
N ARG A 72 -0.79 -4.35 28.64
CA ARG A 72 -0.32 -4.85 27.35
C ARG A 72 -0.95 -6.21 27.13
N GLN A 73 -1.86 -6.33 26.17
CA GLN A 73 -2.59 -7.57 25.92
C GLN A 73 -1.66 -8.65 25.33
N LEU A 74 -0.63 -8.22 24.60
CA LEU A 74 0.31 -9.08 23.90
C LEU A 74 1.76 -8.80 24.32
N ASP A 75 2.57 -9.86 24.37
CA ASP A 75 4.02 -9.84 24.40
C ASP A 75 4.53 -10.00 22.97
N ILE A 76 5.04 -8.91 22.39
CA ILE A 76 5.45 -8.83 20.99
C ILE A 76 6.97 -8.61 20.91
N GLN A 77 7.66 -9.51 20.22
CA GLN A 77 9.12 -9.48 20.07
C GLN A 77 9.55 -10.02 18.70
N MET A 78 10.41 -9.30 18.01
CA MET A 78 11.07 -9.80 16.80
C MET A 78 12.04 -10.93 17.17
N VAL A 79 11.92 -12.06 16.48
CA VAL A 79 12.76 -13.25 16.68
C VAL A 79 13.57 -13.61 15.43
N GLY A 80 13.09 -13.21 14.25
CA GLY A 80 13.76 -13.46 12.97
C GLY A 80 13.77 -12.23 12.09
N ARG A 81 14.85 -12.02 11.33
CA ARG A 81 14.92 -11.01 10.28
C ARG A 81 15.85 -11.44 9.15
N ALA A 82 15.39 -11.32 7.91
CA ALA A 82 16.19 -11.44 6.68
C ALA A 82 16.02 -10.17 5.83
N VAL A 83 16.95 -9.92 4.91
CA VAL A 83 16.84 -8.90 3.86
C VAL A 83 17.18 -9.56 2.53
N LEU A 84 16.30 -9.40 1.55
CA LEU A 84 16.41 -9.88 0.19
C LEU A 84 16.88 -8.73 -0.70
N ASN A 85 17.73 -9.03 -1.68
CA ASN A 85 18.32 -8.06 -2.60
C ASN A 85 18.70 -6.70 -1.98
N ALA A 86 19.47 -6.70 -0.88
CA ALA A 86 19.76 -5.51 -0.07
C ALA A 86 20.38 -4.30 -0.81
N GLN A 87 20.77 -4.45 -2.07
CA GLN A 87 21.33 -3.42 -2.94
C GLN A 87 20.26 -2.70 -3.76
N SER A 88 19.13 -3.36 -4.02
CA SER A 88 17.97 -2.84 -4.77
C SER A 88 16.73 -3.58 -4.26
N PRO A 89 16.30 -3.31 -3.03
CA PRO A 89 15.35 -4.15 -2.32
C PRO A 89 13.90 -4.00 -2.77
N GLU A 90 13.54 -2.89 -3.42
CA GLU A 90 12.19 -2.58 -3.89
C GLU A 90 11.62 -3.69 -4.78
N GLY A 91 10.41 -4.16 -4.47
CA GLY A 91 9.82 -5.37 -5.09
C GLY A 91 10.39 -6.70 -4.59
N ALA A 92 11.14 -6.71 -3.48
CA ALA A 92 11.57 -7.93 -2.80
C ALA A 92 10.79 -8.14 -1.51
N ALA A 93 10.46 -9.40 -1.19
CA ALA A 93 9.67 -9.75 -0.01
C ALA A 93 8.25 -9.14 -0.01
N GLU A 94 7.69 -8.88 -1.18
CA GLU A 94 6.31 -8.43 -1.41
C GLU A 94 5.31 -9.41 -0.75
N ILE A 95 5.11 -10.60 -1.31
CA ILE A 95 4.26 -11.63 -0.71
C ILE A 95 5.06 -12.71 0.04
N VAL A 96 4.60 -13.06 1.25
CA VAL A 96 5.16 -14.12 2.08
C VAL A 96 4.15 -15.23 2.39
N ALA A 97 4.62 -16.48 2.36
CA ALA A 97 3.86 -17.66 2.77
C ALA A 97 4.70 -18.56 3.70
N TYR A 98 4.05 -19.42 4.48
CA TYR A 98 4.73 -20.30 5.43
C TYR A 98 4.38 -21.77 5.22
N GLN A 99 5.41 -22.62 5.16
CA GLN A 99 5.29 -24.07 5.17
C GLN A 99 5.52 -24.62 6.59
N ALA A 100 4.46 -25.03 7.28
CA ALA A 100 4.49 -25.57 8.63
C ALA A 100 5.26 -26.90 8.75
N SER A 101 5.16 -27.78 7.75
CA SER A 101 5.80 -29.11 7.80
C SER A 101 7.33 -29.04 7.91
N LYS A 102 7.94 -27.97 7.37
CA LYS A 102 9.39 -27.72 7.41
C LYS A 102 9.81 -26.46 8.17
N LYS A 103 8.84 -25.63 8.54
CA LYS A 103 9.05 -24.31 9.14
C LYS A 103 9.85 -23.41 8.20
N TRP A 104 9.39 -23.31 6.96
CA TRP A 104 10.02 -22.49 5.93
C TRP A 104 9.14 -21.30 5.59
N ILE A 105 9.77 -20.14 5.42
CA ILE A 105 9.14 -18.95 4.88
C ILE A 105 9.49 -18.89 3.40
N TYR A 106 8.48 -18.67 2.57
CA TYR A 106 8.61 -18.41 1.15
C TYR A 106 8.33 -16.92 0.96
N ALA A 107 9.19 -16.22 0.24
CA ALA A 107 9.06 -14.80 -0.04
C ALA A 107 9.32 -14.58 -1.52
N ILE A 108 8.40 -13.87 -2.19
CA ILE A 108 8.61 -13.42 -3.57
C ILE A 108 9.75 -12.42 -3.59
N ASN A 109 10.47 -12.40 -4.70
CA ASN A 109 11.46 -11.39 -4.98
C ASN A 109 11.51 -11.14 -6.49
N SER A 110 10.92 -10.02 -6.89
CA SER A 110 10.85 -9.53 -8.27
C SER A 110 11.76 -8.30 -8.49
N SER A 111 12.47 -7.84 -7.45
CA SER A 111 13.42 -6.71 -7.48
C SER A 111 14.66 -6.83 -8.40
N GLY A 112 14.79 -7.93 -9.15
CA GLY A 112 15.91 -8.17 -10.05
C GLY A 112 15.44 -8.67 -11.42
N ASP A 113 16.37 -8.85 -12.36
CA ASP A 113 16.08 -9.23 -13.76
C ASP A 113 15.24 -10.51 -13.96
N SER A 114 15.06 -11.33 -12.92
CA SER A 114 14.28 -12.57 -12.99
C SER A 114 13.56 -12.80 -11.68
N ALA A 115 12.25 -13.07 -11.76
CA ALA A 115 11.44 -13.38 -10.61
C ALA A 115 11.90 -14.68 -9.93
N VAL A 116 12.06 -14.62 -8.61
CA VAL A 116 12.45 -15.76 -7.77
C VAL A 116 11.56 -15.89 -6.54
N VAL A 117 11.55 -17.08 -5.94
CA VAL A 117 11.07 -17.27 -4.57
C VAL A 117 12.26 -17.60 -3.67
N ASN A 118 12.52 -16.73 -2.69
CA ASN A 118 13.47 -16.99 -1.63
C ASN A 118 12.81 -17.84 -0.54
N ILE A 119 13.41 -18.98 -0.24
CA ILE A 119 12.97 -19.89 0.82
C ILE A 119 13.92 -19.75 1.99
N ILE A 120 13.40 -19.35 3.14
CA ILE A 120 14.14 -19.03 4.36
C ILE A 120 13.78 -20.09 5.42
N ALA A 121 14.78 -20.75 5.97
CA ALA A 121 14.56 -21.68 7.08
C ALA A 121 14.24 -20.88 8.35
N ALA A 122 13.09 -21.17 8.96
CA ALA A 122 12.58 -20.54 10.18
C ALA A 122 12.32 -21.60 11.27
N ASP A 123 13.13 -22.65 11.28
CA ASP A 123 13.06 -23.77 12.24
C ASP A 123 13.78 -23.51 13.57
N SER A 124 14.60 -22.46 13.62
CA SER A 124 15.27 -21.93 14.80
C SER A 124 15.56 -20.43 14.64
N PHE A 125 15.71 -19.73 15.77
CA PHE A 125 15.95 -18.28 15.79
C PHE A 125 17.04 -17.95 16.81
N ASP A 126 18.08 -17.22 16.40
CA ASP A 126 19.03 -16.58 17.33
C ASP A 126 18.62 -15.14 17.59
N ALA A 127 17.58 -14.95 18.40
CA ALA A 127 17.04 -13.62 18.70
C ALA A 127 18.03 -12.73 19.48
N ALA A 128 19.09 -13.29 20.07
CA ALA A 128 20.13 -12.50 20.74
C ALA A 128 21.01 -11.73 19.75
N GLY A 129 21.05 -12.17 18.48
CA GLY A 129 21.72 -11.46 17.39
C GLY A 129 20.95 -10.24 16.86
N LEU A 130 19.68 -10.10 17.22
CA LEU A 130 18.83 -8.97 16.81
C LEU A 130 18.97 -7.83 17.81
N VAL A 131 19.92 -6.93 17.54
CA VAL A 131 20.26 -5.84 18.45
C VAL A 131 19.75 -4.52 17.89
N LYS A 132 19.06 -3.76 18.74
CA LYS A 132 18.62 -2.41 18.44
C LYS A 132 19.82 -1.46 18.31
N ASN A 133 19.81 -0.62 17.28
CA ASN A 133 20.74 0.49 17.13
C ASN A 133 20.40 1.63 18.13
N ASN A 134 21.05 2.78 17.98
CA ASN A 134 20.83 3.94 18.87
C ASN A 134 19.43 4.56 18.73
N GLU A 135 18.73 4.31 17.63
CA GLU A 135 17.35 4.75 17.37
C GLU A 135 16.31 3.72 17.85
N GLY A 136 16.75 2.56 18.35
CA GLY A 136 15.85 1.49 18.76
C GLY A 136 15.42 0.54 17.64
N VAL A 137 16.04 0.66 16.46
CA VAL A 137 15.73 -0.09 15.23
C VAL A 137 16.67 -1.29 15.09
N ILE A 138 16.13 -2.44 14.68
CA ILE A 138 16.88 -3.66 14.39
C ILE A 138 17.15 -3.71 12.89
N THR A 139 18.42 -3.53 12.50
CA THR A 139 18.87 -3.65 11.09
C THR A 139 19.66 -4.94 10.84
N THR A 140 20.15 -5.59 11.90
CA THR A 140 20.86 -6.87 11.81
C THR A 140 19.93 -7.99 11.37
N THR A 141 20.44 -8.92 10.56
CA THR A 141 19.73 -10.14 10.16
C THR A 141 20.26 -11.34 10.94
N ASN A 142 19.38 -12.30 11.23
CA ASN A 142 19.74 -13.60 11.80
C ASN A 142 19.14 -14.77 11.00
N LEU A 143 18.43 -14.46 9.90
CA LEU A 143 17.93 -15.41 8.92
C LEU A 143 18.56 -15.12 7.55
N SER A 144 18.59 -16.14 6.69
CA SER A 144 19.08 -16.04 5.32
C SER A 144 18.34 -17.02 4.42
N SER A 145 18.26 -16.70 3.13
CA SER A 145 17.69 -17.63 2.13
C SER A 145 18.52 -18.91 2.06
N ALA A 146 17.85 -20.05 2.24
CA ALA A 146 18.42 -21.39 2.12
C ALA A 146 18.32 -21.92 0.67
N ILE A 147 17.25 -21.55 -0.04
CA ILE A 147 17.02 -21.88 -1.45
C ILE A 147 16.52 -20.62 -2.16
N THR A 148 17.06 -20.34 -3.35
CA THR A 148 16.49 -19.40 -4.30
C THR A 148 15.91 -20.19 -5.46
N LEU A 149 14.59 -20.20 -5.60
CA LEU A 149 13.88 -20.87 -6.69
C LEU A 149 13.72 -19.90 -7.85
N THR A 150 14.44 -20.13 -8.95
CA THR A 150 14.29 -19.36 -10.19
C THR A 150 13.01 -19.77 -10.91
N LEU A 151 12.05 -18.86 -11.03
CA LEU A 151 10.73 -19.15 -11.60
C LEU A 151 10.79 -19.21 -13.14
N ASN A 152 11.58 -18.31 -13.74
CA ASN A 152 11.69 -18.17 -15.19
C ASN A 152 12.35 -19.34 -15.91
N ASP A 153 12.93 -20.30 -15.18
CA ASP A 153 13.39 -21.57 -15.74
C ASP A 153 12.22 -22.40 -16.31
N ASN A 154 11.01 -22.24 -15.76
CA ASN A 154 9.82 -22.99 -16.16
C ASN A 154 8.67 -22.07 -16.62
N THR A 155 8.60 -20.84 -16.12
CA THR A 155 7.47 -19.93 -16.36
C THR A 155 7.96 -18.52 -16.65
N PRO A 156 7.97 -18.09 -17.92
CA PRO A 156 8.29 -16.71 -18.28
C PRO A 156 7.27 -15.74 -17.70
N GLY A 157 7.71 -14.56 -17.29
CA GLY A 157 6.85 -13.57 -16.65
C GLY A 157 7.41 -13.08 -15.33
N ASP A 158 6.67 -12.22 -14.67
CA ASP A 158 6.98 -11.72 -13.33
C ASP A 158 6.02 -12.35 -12.32
N ALA A 159 6.38 -12.36 -11.04
CA ALA A 159 5.63 -13.06 -10.00
C ALA A 159 5.02 -12.07 -9.02
N ASN A 160 3.71 -12.13 -8.84
CA ASN A 160 2.95 -11.20 -7.99
C ASN A 160 2.56 -11.87 -6.65
N SER A 161 2.12 -13.14 -6.68
CA SER A 161 1.65 -13.81 -5.46
C SER A 161 2.09 -15.27 -5.32
N ILE A 162 2.15 -15.74 -4.07
CA ILE A 162 2.39 -17.13 -3.70
C ILE A 162 1.38 -17.64 -2.67
N ALA A 163 1.03 -18.92 -2.77
CA ALA A 163 0.27 -19.60 -1.74
C ALA A 163 0.77 -21.02 -1.49
N ILE A 164 0.61 -21.47 -0.25
CA ILE A 164 1.00 -22.80 0.21
C ILE A 164 -0.23 -23.57 0.65
N ASP A 165 -0.37 -24.79 0.13
CA ASP A 165 -1.33 -25.77 0.63
C ASP A 165 -0.61 -26.87 1.40
N GLU A 166 -0.81 -26.86 2.72
CA GLU A 166 -0.28 -27.88 3.62
C GLU A 166 -0.93 -29.26 3.42
N ASN A 167 -2.15 -29.32 2.89
CA ASN A 167 -2.86 -30.60 2.75
C ASN A 167 -2.22 -31.46 1.66
N ASN A 168 -1.86 -30.84 0.54
CA ASN A 168 -1.26 -31.52 -0.61
C ASN A 168 0.24 -31.24 -0.78
N GLN A 169 0.84 -30.40 0.08
CA GLN A 169 2.23 -29.95 0.00
C GLN A 169 2.54 -29.31 -1.37
N LEU A 170 1.72 -28.33 -1.74
CA LEU A 170 1.84 -27.58 -2.99
C LEU A 170 2.22 -26.12 -2.72
N LEU A 171 3.07 -25.57 -3.59
CA LEU A 171 3.26 -24.14 -3.78
C LEU A 171 2.60 -23.75 -5.10
N ALA A 172 1.75 -22.72 -5.08
CA ALA A 172 1.26 -22.03 -6.25
C ALA A 172 1.93 -20.65 -6.34
N VAL A 173 2.36 -20.26 -7.54
CA VAL A 173 2.95 -18.95 -7.82
C VAL A 173 2.16 -18.31 -8.95
N ALA A 174 1.60 -17.13 -8.74
CA ALA A 174 0.94 -16.32 -9.76
C ALA A 174 2.01 -15.63 -10.62
N MET A 175 1.96 -15.89 -11.93
CA MET A 175 2.96 -15.42 -12.89
C MET A 175 2.28 -14.58 -13.97
N ALA A 176 2.52 -13.27 -13.95
CA ALA A 176 2.09 -12.32 -14.96
C ALA A 176 2.78 -12.58 -16.31
N ALA A 177 2.07 -12.40 -17.41
CA ALA A 177 2.70 -12.48 -18.73
C ALA A 177 3.59 -11.24 -18.97
N LYS A 178 4.65 -11.39 -19.77
CA LYS A 178 5.55 -10.27 -20.10
C LYS A 178 4.92 -9.17 -20.95
N THR A 179 3.81 -9.48 -21.61
CA THR A 179 3.12 -8.57 -22.52
C THR A 179 1.74 -8.31 -21.95
N THR A 180 1.38 -7.04 -21.78
CA THR A 180 0.07 -6.64 -21.29
C THR A 180 -1.05 -7.22 -22.16
N GLY A 181 -2.13 -7.68 -21.51
CA GLY A 181 -3.26 -8.35 -22.14
C GLY A 181 -3.06 -9.81 -22.56
N GLU A 182 -1.84 -10.36 -22.43
CA GLU A 182 -1.65 -11.81 -22.54
C GLU A 182 -2.05 -12.50 -21.23
N ASN A 183 -2.66 -13.69 -21.34
CA ASN A 183 -3.01 -14.49 -20.17
C ASN A 183 -1.76 -14.94 -19.40
N GLY A 184 -1.80 -14.75 -18.08
CA GLY A 184 -0.79 -15.26 -17.15
C GLY A 184 -0.98 -16.75 -16.81
N GLN A 185 -0.19 -17.20 -15.83
CA GLN A 185 -0.12 -18.61 -15.44
C GLN A 185 0.00 -18.76 -13.93
N ILE A 186 -0.55 -19.84 -13.38
CA ILE A 186 -0.16 -20.33 -12.06
C ILE A 186 0.87 -21.44 -12.22
N ALA A 187 2.08 -21.22 -11.71
CA ALA A 187 3.14 -22.22 -11.65
C ALA A 187 3.01 -23.04 -10.37
N PHE A 188 2.88 -24.37 -10.50
CA PHE A 188 2.75 -25.28 -9.38
C PHE A 188 4.04 -26.04 -9.10
N TYR A 189 4.38 -26.15 -7.82
CA TYR A 189 5.53 -26.91 -7.33
C TYR A 189 5.12 -27.87 -6.22
N ASP A 190 5.69 -29.07 -6.23
CA ASP A 190 5.67 -30.00 -5.09
C ASP A 190 6.71 -29.52 -4.08
N ILE A 191 6.29 -29.29 -2.84
CA ILE A 191 7.15 -28.83 -1.74
C ILE A 191 7.30 -29.88 -0.62
N SER A 192 6.94 -31.13 -0.87
CA SER A 192 7.04 -32.23 0.10
C SER A 192 8.48 -32.71 0.33
N GLY A 193 9.34 -32.62 -0.68
CA GLY A 193 10.75 -33.01 -0.63
C GLY A 193 11.69 -31.91 -0.13
N ASP A 194 12.99 -32.13 -0.12
CA ASP A 194 13.99 -31.16 0.40
C ASP A 194 14.18 -29.89 -0.45
N ALA A 195 13.55 -29.82 -1.63
CA ALA A 195 13.52 -28.63 -2.47
C ALA A 195 12.22 -28.63 -3.29
N PRO A 196 11.69 -27.45 -3.67
CA PRO A 196 10.54 -27.38 -4.58
C PRO A 196 10.84 -28.06 -5.91
N VAL A 197 9.88 -28.82 -6.43
CA VAL A 197 9.96 -29.47 -7.74
C VAL A 197 8.80 -29.00 -8.61
N PHE A 198 9.12 -28.40 -9.76
CA PHE A 198 8.12 -27.92 -10.69
C PHE A 198 7.20 -29.06 -11.17
N ILE A 199 5.90 -28.81 -11.18
CA ILE A 199 4.86 -29.75 -11.63
C ILE A 199 4.38 -29.36 -13.02
N LYS A 200 3.74 -28.18 -13.13
CA LYS A 200 3.13 -27.67 -14.37
C LYS A 200 2.73 -26.20 -14.21
N ASN A 201 2.42 -25.57 -15.34
CA ASN A 201 1.69 -24.30 -15.40
C ASN A 201 0.23 -24.54 -15.77
N VAL A 202 -0.67 -23.73 -15.20
CA VAL A 202 -2.07 -23.65 -15.60
C VAL A 202 -2.35 -22.22 -16.03
N THR A 203 -2.82 -22.03 -17.27
CA THR A 203 -3.17 -20.70 -17.80
C THR A 203 -4.42 -20.16 -17.09
N VAL A 204 -4.38 -18.88 -16.75
CA VAL A 204 -5.44 -18.12 -16.05
C VAL A 204 -5.76 -16.83 -16.82
N GLY A 205 -6.32 -15.80 -16.17
CA GLY A 205 -6.61 -14.51 -16.78
C GLY A 205 -5.35 -13.67 -17.05
N ALA A 206 -5.52 -12.46 -17.57
CA ALA A 206 -4.43 -11.49 -17.71
C ALA A 206 -4.04 -10.94 -16.34
N LEU A 207 -2.74 -10.76 -16.09
CA LEU A 207 -2.20 -10.25 -14.83
C LEU A 207 -2.77 -10.95 -13.58
N PRO A 208 -2.50 -12.27 -13.39
CA PRO A 208 -2.85 -12.96 -12.16
C PRO A 208 -2.07 -12.33 -11.00
N ASP A 209 -2.79 -11.56 -10.21
CA ASP A 209 -2.19 -10.76 -9.16
C ASP A 209 -2.09 -11.59 -7.88
N MET A 210 -3.22 -11.95 -7.27
CA MET A 210 -3.24 -12.83 -6.10
C MET A 210 -3.66 -14.28 -6.40
N VAL A 211 -3.04 -15.23 -5.70
CA VAL A 211 -3.42 -16.65 -5.69
C VAL A 211 -3.58 -17.19 -4.27
N THR A 212 -4.64 -17.97 -4.02
CA THR A 212 -4.83 -18.67 -2.74
C THR A 212 -5.49 -20.04 -2.87
N PHE A 213 -5.27 -20.90 -1.89
CA PHE A 213 -5.93 -22.22 -1.81
C PHE A 213 -7.17 -22.15 -0.92
N SER A 214 -8.20 -22.92 -1.27
CA SER A 214 -9.32 -23.16 -0.35
C SER A 214 -8.81 -23.86 0.93
N PRO A 215 -9.38 -23.58 2.12
CA PRO A 215 -8.97 -24.22 3.37
C PRO A 215 -8.84 -25.75 3.35
N ASP A 216 -9.65 -26.43 2.54
CA ASP A 216 -9.61 -27.89 2.36
C ASP A 216 -8.62 -28.38 1.28
N GLY A 217 -7.89 -27.47 0.63
CA GLY A 217 -6.94 -27.75 -0.43
C GLY A 217 -7.56 -28.27 -1.73
N SER A 218 -8.89 -28.18 -1.90
CA SER A 218 -9.60 -28.72 -3.07
C SER A 218 -9.66 -27.77 -4.27
N LYS A 219 -9.41 -26.47 -4.05
CA LYS A 219 -9.43 -25.44 -5.10
C LYS A 219 -8.30 -24.44 -4.90
N VAL A 220 -7.90 -23.84 -6.00
CA VAL A 220 -7.10 -22.61 -6.07
C VAL A 220 -7.99 -21.55 -6.69
N VAL A 221 -8.00 -20.36 -6.09
CA VAL A 221 -8.70 -19.18 -6.62
C VAL A 221 -7.66 -18.12 -6.89
N VAL A 222 -7.80 -17.48 -8.05
CA VAL A 222 -6.86 -16.46 -8.55
C VAL A 222 -7.67 -15.23 -8.92
N ALA A 223 -7.24 -14.09 -8.41
CA ALA A 223 -7.67 -12.78 -8.89
C ALA A 223 -6.77 -12.40 -10.07
N ASN A 224 -7.38 -12.07 -11.21
CA ASN A 224 -6.63 -11.65 -12.39
C ASN A 224 -7.10 -10.24 -12.70
N GLU A 225 -6.24 -9.29 -12.34
CA GLU A 225 -6.48 -7.86 -12.30
C GLU A 225 -6.89 -7.36 -13.68
N GLY A 226 -6.01 -7.56 -14.66
CA GLY A 226 -6.31 -7.22 -16.05
C GLY A 226 -6.09 -5.74 -16.35
N GLU A 227 -5.05 -5.14 -15.78
CA GLU A 227 -4.69 -3.75 -16.06
C GLU A 227 -4.43 -3.47 -17.56
N PRO A 228 -4.68 -2.22 -18.00
CA PRO A 228 -4.37 -1.76 -19.33
C PRO A 228 -2.86 -1.57 -19.55
N GLU A 229 -2.46 -1.57 -20.81
CA GLU A 229 -1.18 -0.98 -21.22
C GLU A 229 -1.25 0.54 -20.95
N GLY A 230 -0.14 1.18 -20.62
CA GLY A 230 -0.15 2.56 -20.15
C GLY A 230 -0.72 3.62 -21.12
N ASP A 231 -0.86 3.30 -22.41
CA ASP A 231 -1.56 4.14 -23.40
C ASP A 231 -2.98 3.65 -23.77
N TYR A 232 -3.49 2.64 -23.04
CA TYR A 232 -4.74 1.92 -23.26
C TYR A 232 -4.85 1.27 -24.66
N SER A 233 -3.71 0.97 -25.33
CA SER A 233 -3.72 0.24 -26.60
C SER A 233 -4.12 -1.23 -26.44
N VAL A 234 -3.94 -1.78 -25.25
CA VAL A 234 -4.48 -3.05 -24.80
C VAL A 234 -5.11 -2.83 -23.43
N ASP A 235 -6.33 -3.30 -23.23
CA ASP A 235 -7.09 -3.17 -21.98
C ASP A 235 -7.90 -4.47 -21.85
N PRO A 236 -7.33 -5.51 -21.21
CA PRO A 236 -7.98 -6.80 -21.07
C PRO A 236 -9.15 -6.71 -20.06
N GLU A 237 -10.05 -7.70 -20.07
CA GLU A 237 -11.06 -7.79 -19.02
C GLU A 237 -10.47 -8.45 -17.78
N GLY A 238 -10.66 -7.86 -16.60
CA GLY A 238 -10.41 -8.50 -15.33
C GLY A 238 -11.27 -9.75 -15.14
N SER A 239 -10.77 -10.73 -14.36
CA SER A 239 -11.44 -12.01 -14.17
C SER A 239 -11.00 -12.75 -12.92
N ILE A 240 -11.76 -13.79 -12.54
CA ILE A 240 -11.40 -14.70 -11.44
C ILE A 240 -11.21 -16.11 -12.00
N SER A 241 -10.13 -16.79 -11.65
CA SER A 241 -9.87 -18.17 -12.08
C SER A 241 -10.04 -19.15 -10.93
N VAL A 242 -10.66 -20.30 -11.20
CA VAL A 242 -10.79 -21.40 -10.24
C VAL A 242 -10.15 -22.66 -10.81
N ILE A 243 -9.13 -23.20 -10.14
CA ILE A 243 -8.44 -24.43 -10.52
C ILE A 243 -8.76 -25.52 -9.50
N ALA A 244 -9.25 -26.67 -9.96
CA ALA A 244 -9.54 -27.79 -9.07
C ALA A 244 -8.27 -28.56 -8.69
N VAL A 245 -8.23 -29.04 -7.44
CA VAL A 245 -7.21 -29.97 -6.93
C VAL A 245 -7.93 -31.21 -6.43
N THR A 246 -7.67 -32.36 -7.06
CA THR A 246 -8.34 -33.62 -6.74
C THR A 246 -7.31 -34.65 -6.31
N ASN A 247 -7.36 -35.06 -5.04
CA ASN A 247 -6.38 -35.99 -4.44
C ASN A 247 -4.93 -35.54 -4.67
N GLY A 248 -4.65 -34.25 -4.45
CA GLY A 248 -3.33 -33.62 -4.69
C GLY A 248 -2.97 -33.37 -6.16
N ALA A 249 -3.77 -33.85 -7.12
CA ALA A 249 -3.53 -33.57 -8.53
C ALA A 249 -4.20 -32.25 -8.95
N VAL A 250 -3.39 -31.28 -9.37
CA VAL A 250 -3.84 -30.01 -9.95
C VAL A 250 -4.43 -30.25 -11.34
N ALA A 251 -5.62 -29.69 -11.60
CA ALA A 251 -6.27 -29.73 -12.91
C ALA A 251 -5.42 -29.06 -14.00
N ASP A 252 -5.58 -29.48 -15.26
CA ASP A 252 -4.81 -28.94 -16.39
C ASP A 252 -5.34 -27.59 -16.89
N THR A 253 -6.54 -27.18 -16.45
CA THR A 253 -7.22 -25.96 -16.91
C THR A 253 -7.92 -25.27 -15.75
N ALA A 254 -7.96 -23.94 -15.77
CA ALA A 254 -8.78 -23.13 -14.90
C ALA A 254 -10.21 -22.98 -15.45
N THR A 255 -11.18 -22.74 -14.56
CA THR A 255 -12.48 -22.17 -14.91
C THR A 255 -12.40 -20.66 -14.77
N GLN A 256 -12.60 -19.91 -15.85
CA GLN A 256 -12.67 -18.45 -15.80
C GLN A 256 -14.08 -17.98 -15.43
N ILE A 257 -14.14 -17.03 -14.52
CA ILE A 257 -15.32 -16.26 -14.14
C ILE A 257 -15.07 -14.83 -14.63
N THR A 258 -15.93 -14.34 -15.51
CA THR A 258 -15.79 -13.01 -16.15
C THR A 258 -16.83 -12.03 -15.63
N PHE A 259 -16.58 -10.73 -15.75
CA PHE A 259 -17.55 -9.70 -15.40
C PHE A 259 -18.42 -9.19 -16.56
N THR A 260 -18.35 -9.84 -17.73
CA THR A 260 -19.11 -9.44 -18.94
C THR A 260 -20.62 -9.27 -18.73
N ASP A 261 -21.22 -10.05 -17.82
CA ASP A 261 -22.64 -9.94 -17.45
C ASP A 261 -22.99 -8.61 -16.71
N TYR A 262 -21.98 -7.85 -16.29
CA TYR A 262 -22.12 -6.51 -15.70
C TYR A 262 -21.93 -5.39 -16.72
N ASN A 263 -21.53 -5.68 -17.97
CA ASN A 263 -21.48 -4.67 -19.02
C ASN A 263 -22.87 -4.03 -19.21
N GLY A 264 -22.93 -2.71 -19.10
CA GLY A 264 -24.16 -1.93 -19.12
C GLY A 264 -24.86 -1.74 -17.76
N LYS A 265 -24.24 -2.17 -16.65
CA LYS A 265 -24.77 -2.00 -15.28
C LYS A 265 -23.99 -0.98 -14.43
N GLN A 266 -23.12 -0.17 -15.02
CA GLN A 266 -22.29 0.81 -14.32
C GLN A 266 -23.10 1.66 -13.34
N ALA A 267 -24.18 2.31 -13.80
CA ALA A 267 -25.03 3.15 -12.95
C ALA A 267 -25.69 2.39 -11.77
N GLU A 268 -25.96 1.08 -11.91
CA GLU A 268 -26.48 0.27 -10.81
C GLU A 268 -25.41 -0.01 -9.75
N LEU A 269 -24.16 -0.22 -10.19
CA LEU A 269 -23.01 -0.47 -9.32
C LEU A 269 -22.54 0.82 -8.62
N GLU A 270 -22.52 1.95 -9.33
CA GLU A 270 -22.25 3.28 -8.76
C GLU A 270 -23.28 3.66 -7.68
N ALA A 271 -24.55 3.28 -7.87
CA ALA A 271 -25.59 3.48 -6.86
C ALA A 271 -25.36 2.65 -5.57
N MET A 272 -24.54 1.60 -5.64
CA MET A 272 -24.07 0.84 -4.47
C MET A 272 -22.78 1.41 -3.87
N GLY A 273 -22.18 2.43 -4.50
CA GLY A 273 -20.96 3.07 -4.04
C GLY A 273 -19.67 2.57 -4.70
N MET A 274 -19.76 1.82 -5.81
CA MET A 274 -18.58 1.56 -6.65
C MET A 274 -18.17 2.81 -7.44
N VAL A 275 -16.92 2.86 -7.87
CA VAL A 275 -16.31 3.90 -8.71
C VAL A 275 -15.81 3.26 -10.01
N PHE A 276 -15.83 4.00 -11.12
CA PHE A 276 -15.39 3.51 -12.43
C PHE A 276 -14.53 4.60 -13.04
N ALA A 277 -13.22 4.41 -12.96
CA ALA A 277 -12.25 5.45 -13.25
C ALA A 277 -11.64 5.32 -14.64
N ASN A 278 -11.79 4.19 -15.34
CA ASN A 278 -11.11 4.05 -16.63
C ASN A 278 -11.64 5.03 -17.71
N PRO A 279 -10.75 5.63 -18.51
CA PRO A 279 -11.11 6.66 -19.47
C PRO A 279 -11.89 6.09 -20.66
N THR A 280 -13.04 6.68 -20.99
CA THR A 280 -13.77 6.37 -22.24
C THR A 280 -13.89 7.61 -23.12
N GLY A 281 -13.64 7.45 -24.43
CA GLY A 281 -13.81 8.51 -25.42
C GLY A 281 -12.56 9.36 -25.68
N ARG A 282 -11.46 9.11 -24.96
CA ARG A 282 -10.15 9.72 -25.22
C ARG A 282 -9.45 9.03 -26.40
N THR A 283 -8.60 9.75 -27.12
CA THR A 283 -7.79 9.18 -28.21
C THR A 283 -6.31 9.32 -27.86
N ILE A 284 -5.64 8.19 -27.65
CA ILE A 284 -4.19 8.11 -27.41
C ILE A 284 -3.56 7.33 -28.55
N ASN A 285 -2.40 7.78 -29.05
CA ASN A 285 -1.71 7.16 -30.21
C ASN A 285 -2.63 6.96 -31.44
N GLY A 286 -3.62 7.83 -31.60
CA GLY A 286 -4.62 7.74 -32.68
C GLY A 286 -5.66 6.62 -32.51
N LYS A 287 -5.68 5.93 -31.37
CA LYS A 287 -6.66 4.91 -30.99
C LYS A 287 -7.66 5.48 -29.99
N LEU A 288 -8.95 5.36 -30.29
CA LEU A 288 -10.03 5.74 -29.38
C LEU A 288 -10.15 4.68 -28.27
N ILE A 289 -10.05 5.11 -27.02
CA ILE A 289 -10.26 4.28 -25.83
C ILE A 289 -11.77 4.08 -25.63
N ASN A 290 -12.17 2.82 -25.43
CA ASN A 290 -13.54 2.43 -25.20
C ASN A 290 -13.59 1.31 -24.16
N THR A 291 -13.69 1.71 -22.90
CA THR A 291 -13.70 0.81 -21.75
C THR A 291 -15.11 0.27 -21.52
N THR A 292 -15.18 -0.99 -21.09
CA THR A 292 -16.41 -1.60 -20.59
C THR A 292 -16.32 -1.80 -19.08
N VAL A 293 -17.45 -2.02 -18.39
CA VAL A 293 -17.42 -2.32 -16.94
C VAL A 293 -16.49 -3.51 -16.65
N ALA A 294 -16.45 -4.54 -17.50
CA ALA A 294 -15.58 -5.69 -17.29
C ALA A 294 -14.08 -5.40 -17.49
N MET A 295 -13.71 -4.34 -18.22
CA MET A 295 -12.32 -3.86 -18.35
C MET A 295 -11.94 -2.96 -17.16
N ASP A 296 -12.89 -2.21 -16.62
CA ASP A 296 -12.65 -1.35 -15.46
C ASP A 296 -12.50 -2.16 -14.17
N LEU A 297 -13.23 -3.28 -14.04
CA LEU A 297 -13.17 -4.13 -12.86
C LEU A 297 -11.86 -4.95 -12.80
N GLU A 298 -10.96 -4.52 -11.91
CA GLU A 298 -9.66 -5.13 -11.62
C GLU A 298 -9.72 -5.85 -10.26
N PRO A 299 -9.63 -7.19 -10.21
CA PRO A 299 -9.51 -7.90 -8.95
C PRO A 299 -8.05 -8.09 -8.53
N GLU A 300 -7.65 -7.63 -7.33
CA GLU A 300 -6.31 -7.90 -6.77
C GLU A 300 -6.31 -9.07 -5.79
N TYR A 301 -7.06 -9.04 -4.68
CA TYR A 301 -6.84 -9.92 -3.52
C TYR A 301 -7.98 -10.90 -3.24
N VAL A 302 -7.69 -12.15 -2.85
CA VAL A 302 -8.70 -13.20 -2.58
C VAL A 302 -8.70 -13.70 -1.13
N SER A 303 -9.87 -13.76 -0.49
CA SER A 303 -10.07 -14.51 0.76
C SER A 303 -11.17 -15.56 0.65
N ILE A 304 -10.89 -16.80 1.09
CA ILE A 304 -11.86 -17.90 1.04
C ILE A 304 -12.45 -18.19 2.42
N SER A 305 -13.77 -18.26 2.49
CA SER A 305 -14.49 -18.57 3.72
C SER A 305 -14.11 -19.95 4.28
N LYS A 306 -14.10 -20.08 5.61
CA LYS A 306 -13.66 -21.31 6.31
C LYS A 306 -14.46 -22.57 5.93
N ASP A 307 -15.68 -22.42 5.44
CA ASP A 307 -16.53 -23.51 4.95
C ASP A 307 -16.29 -23.86 3.47
N ASN A 308 -15.28 -23.27 2.82
CA ASN A 308 -14.89 -23.46 1.41
C ASN A 308 -15.97 -23.08 0.39
N ARG A 309 -16.98 -22.30 0.82
CA ARG A 309 -18.12 -21.97 -0.02
C ARG A 309 -17.97 -20.67 -0.79
N TYR A 310 -17.43 -19.64 -0.16
CA TYR A 310 -17.34 -18.32 -0.76
C TYR A 310 -15.89 -17.90 -0.92
N ALA A 311 -15.54 -17.38 -2.10
CA ALA A 311 -14.37 -16.53 -2.25
C ALA A 311 -14.85 -15.07 -2.29
N TYR A 312 -14.26 -14.24 -1.45
CA TYR A 312 -14.37 -12.79 -1.48
C TYR A 312 -13.14 -12.29 -2.23
N VAL A 313 -13.32 -11.33 -3.13
CA VAL A 313 -12.24 -10.75 -3.94
C VAL A 313 -12.35 -9.23 -3.86
N SER A 314 -11.24 -8.53 -3.57
CA SER A 314 -11.17 -7.06 -3.69
C SER A 314 -11.36 -6.66 -5.15
N ILE A 315 -11.85 -5.43 -5.33
CA ILE A 315 -11.86 -4.72 -6.60
C ILE A 315 -11.50 -3.28 -6.21
N GLN A 316 -10.22 -3.02 -5.99
CA GLN A 316 -9.74 -1.91 -5.16
C GLN A 316 -10.07 -0.56 -5.78
N GLU A 317 -9.67 -0.31 -7.02
CA GLU A 317 -9.85 0.97 -7.73
C GLU A 317 -11.34 1.29 -7.82
N ASN A 318 -12.17 0.25 -7.99
CA ASN A 318 -13.62 0.42 -8.09
C ASN A 318 -14.36 0.49 -6.75
N ASN A 319 -13.65 0.48 -5.61
CA ASN A 319 -14.24 0.54 -4.27
C ASN A 319 -15.30 -0.55 -4.05
N GLY A 320 -14.98 -1.79 -4.43
CA GLY A 320 -15.91 -2.90 -4.49
C GLY A 320 -15.39 -4.22 -3.92
N LEU A 321 -16.31 -5.20 -3.85
CA LEU A 321 -16.00 -6.61 -3.57
C LEU A 321 -16.75 -7.51 -4.55
N ALA A 322 -16.08 -8.51 -5.09
CA ALA A 322 -16.72 -9.64 -5.76
C ALA A 322 -16.88 -10.82 -4.79
N VAL A 323 -18.07 -11.43 -4.78
CA VAL A 323 -18.37 -12.63 -3.99
C VAL A 323 -18.72 -13.77 -4.91
N VAL A 324 -17.87 -14.80 -4.91
CA VAL A 324 -18.00 -16.01 -5.73
C VAL A 324 -18.54 -17.15 -4.87
N ASP A 325 -19.66 -17.76 -5.26
CA ASP A 325 -20.09 -19.05 -4.68
C ASP A 325 -19.32 -20.18 -5.39
N LEU A 326 -18.33 -20.76 -4.69
CA LEU A 326 -17.43 -21.80 -5.22
C LEU A 326 -18.11 -23.15 -5.47
N SER A 327 -19.42 -23.27 -5.18
CA SER A 327 -20.20 -24.46 -5.52
C SER A 327 -20.70 -24.47 -6.98
N ASP A 328 -20.93 -23.29 -7.56
CA ASP A 328 -21.41 -23.12 -8.93
C ASP A 328 -20.64 -22.06 -9.75
N ASN A 329 -19.65 -21.41 -9.12
CA ASN A 329 -18.83 -20.34 -9.67
C ASN A 329 -19.62 -19.09 -10.11
N SER A 330 -20.81 -18.85 -9.53
CA SER A 330 -21.53 -17.60 -9.73
C SER A 330 -20.87 -16.44 -8.97
N VAL A 331 -20.87 -15.25 -9.57
CA VAL A 331 -20.24 -14.04 -9.00
C VAL A 331 -21.26 -12.92 -8.80
N LYS A 332 -21.18 -12.29 -7.62
CA LYS A 332 -21.96 -11.10 -7.25
C LYS A 332 -21.02 -9.95 -6.89
N LEU A 333 -21.22 -8.78 -7.50
CA LEU A 333 -20.54 -7.55 -7.08
C LEU A 333 -21.28 -6.85 -5.92
N MET A 334 -20.52 -6.18 -5.07
CA MET A 334 -20.98 -5.34 -3.97
C MET A 334 -20.19 -4.03 -3.98
N GLY A 335 -20.88 -2.89 -3.91
CA GLY A 335 -20.26 -1.61 -3.64
C GLY A 335 -20.12 -1.36 -2.14
N LEU A 336 -19.06 -0.66 -1.75
CA LEU A 336 -18.69 -0.46 -0.35
C LEU A 336 -19.24 0.85 0.25
N GLY A 337 -19.82 1.72 -0.58
CA GLY A 337 -20.20 3.06 -0.16
C GLY A 337 -18.97 3.91 0.19
N PHE A 338 -19.16 4.95 0.99
CA PHE A 338 -18.10 5.90 1.30
C PHE A 338 -18.12 6.27 2.79
N LYS A 339 -16.94 6.45 3.37
CA LYS A 339 -16.78 6.94 4.75
C LYS A 339 -17.05 8.43 4.81
N ASP A 340 -17.88 8.88 5.74
CA ASP A 340 -18.18 10.31 5.95
C ASP A 340 -17.23 10.94 6.99
N TRP A 341 -16.40 11.89 6.55
CA TRP A 341 -15.45 12.62 7.39
C TRP A 341 -16.06 13.83 8.14
N SER A 342 -17.39 14.02 8.10
CA SER A 342 -18.08 15.09 8.82
C SER A 342 -18.04 14.93 10.35
N ASN A 343 -17.86 13.70 10.84
CA ASN A 343 -17.89 13.39 12.27
C ASN A 343 -16.57 12.84 12.83
N LEU A 344 -15.69 12.37 11.96
CA LEU A 344 -14.32 11.91 12.25
C LEU A 344 -13.33 13.05 12.02
N VAL A 345 -12.06 12.84 12.38
CA VAL A 345 -10.99 13.80 12.09
C VAL A 345 -9.87 13.19 11.24
N MET A 346 -9.30 14.00 10.36
CA MET A 346 -8.08 13.65 9.63
C MET A 346 -7.17 14.86 9.50
N ASP A 347 -5.90 14.59 9.23
CA ASP A 347 -4.97 15.58 8.73
C ASP A 347 -4.96 15.49 7.20
N ALA A 348 -5.08 16.63 6.51
CA ALA A 348 -5.35 16.67 5.07
C ALA A 348 -4.29 17.44 4.28
N SER A 349 -3.27 18.00 4.96
CA SER A 349 -2.18 18.73 4.33
C SER A 349 -0.85 18.29 4.89
N ASP A 350 0.15 18.23 4.01
CA ASP A 350 1.56 18.01 4.29
C ASP A 350 2.35 19.33 4.43
N LYS A 351 1.71 20.50 4.21
CA LYS A 351 2.38 21.81 4.10
C LYS A 351 2.04 22.80 5.23
N ASP A 352 1.14 22.46 6.14
CA ASP A 352 0.70 23.37 7.21
C ASP A 352 1.64 23.41 8.45
N GLY A 353 2.67 22.56 8.42
CA GLY A 353 3.77 22.49 9.39
C GLY A 353 3.39 21.93 10.76
N LYS A 354 2.26 21.21 10.88
CA LYS A 354 1.79 20.64 12.16
C LYS A 354 0.75 19.54 11.93
N ILE A 355 0.65 18.62 12.89
CA ILE A 355 -0.50 17.71 12.92
C ILE A 355 -1.81 18.48 13.19
N ASN A 356 -2.73 18.47 12.22
CA ASN A 356 -3.90 19.34 12.16
C ASN A 356 -5.23 18.60 11.93
N PHE A 357 -5.59 17.74 12.89
CA PHE A 357 -6.84 17.00 12.86
C PHE A 357 -8.10 17.89 12.79
N LYS A 358 -8.80 17.82 11.65
CA LYS A 358 -10.03 18.58 11.36
C LYS A 358 -11.14 17.67 10.83
N LYS A 359 -12.37 18.18 10.88
CA LYS A 359 -13.56 17.54 10.30
C LYS A 359 -13.89 18.21 8.98
N TYR A 360 -14.30 17.41 8.00
CA TYR A 360 -14.56 17.89 6.65
C TYR A 360 -15.96 17.48 6.17
N PRO A 361 -17.04 18.17 6.58
CA PRO A 361 -18.37 17.95 6.01
C PRO A 361 -18.39 18.07 4.48
N GLY A 362 -18.80 17.01 3.79
CA GLY A 362 -18.80 16.93 2.33
C GLY A 362 -17.57 16.22 1.73
N LEU A 363 -16.58 15.88 2.56
CA LEU A 363 -15.49 14.98 2.18
C LEU A 363 -15.85 13.54 2.58
N TYR A 364 -15.59 12.61 1.66
CA TYR A 364 -15.76 11.20 1.86
C TYR A 364 -14.48 10.43 1.54
N GLY A 365 -14.21 9.33 2.25
CA GLY A 365 -13.13 8.39 1.91
C GLY A 365 -13.70 7.19 1.15
N MET A 366 -13.04 6.80 0.06
CA MET A 366 -13.34 5.55 -0.65
C MET A 366 -12.67 4.40 0.11
N TYR A 367 -13.35 3.27 0.34
CA TYR A 367 -12.77 2.17 1.10
C TYR A 367 -11.66 1.46 0.35
N GLN A 368 -11.81 1.25 -0.97
CA GLN A 368 -10.76 0.75 -1.89
C GLN A 368 -9.82 -0.25 -1.21
N PRO A 369 -10.34 -1.45 -0.90
CA PRO A 369 -9.59 -2.39 -0.11
C PRO A 369 -8.57 -3.12 -0.96
N ASP A 370 -7.29 -3.06 -0.60
CA ASP A 370 -6.28 -4.02 -1.05
C ASP A 370 -6.49 -5.35 -0.30
N THR A 371 -5.71 -5.61 0.75
CA THR A 371 -5.67 -6.93 1.36
C THR A 371 -6.97 -7.19 2.13
N ILE A 372 -7.60 -8.31 1.79
CA ILE A 372 -8.79 -8.82 2.49
C ILE A 372 -8.56 -10.17 3.16
N ALA A 373 -9.17 -10.36 4.32
CA ALA A 373 -9.16 -11.62 5.04
C ALA A 373 -10.54 -11.95 5.62
N SER A 374 -10.92 -13.21 5.62
CA SER A 374 -12.24 -13.64 6.11
C SER A 374 -12.13 -14.52 7.35
N PHE A 375 -13.12 -14.39 8.23
CA PHE A 375 -13.26 -15.26 9.41
C PHE A 375 -14.73 -15.55 9.69
N SER A 376 -14.97 -16.56 10.54
CA SER A 376 -16.33 -16.90 10.94
C SER A 376 -16.54 -16.65 12.43
N TRP A 377 -17.68 -16.05 12.78
CA TRP A 377 -18.10 -15.87 14.16
C TRP A 377 -19.54 -16.34 14.34
N LYS A 378 -19.75 -17.28 15.27
CA LYS A 378 -21.06 -17.91 15.55
C LYS A 378 -21.80 -18.43 14.31
N GLY A 379 -21.04 -18.91 13.32
CA GLY A 379 -21.57 -19.51 12.09
C GLY A 379 -21.89 -18.52 10.96
N ALA A 380 -21.62 -17.23 11.14
CA ALA A 380 -21.65 -16.23 10.07
C ALA A 380 -20.23 -15.90 9.60
N ASN A 381 -20.07 -15.60 8.31
CA ASN A 381 -18.82 -15.15 7.71
C ASN A 381 -18.72 -13.62 7.73
N PHE A 382 -17.52 -13.13 7.98
CA PHE A 382 -17.15 -11.73 7.96
C PHE A 382 -15.90 -11.56 7.11
N VAL A 383 -15.78 -10.41 6.47
CA VAL A 383 -14.58 -10.00 5.73
C VAL A 383 -13.96 -8.83 6.47
N VAL A 384 -12.65 -8.82 6.61
CA VAL A 384 -11.86 -7.70 7.12
C VAL A 384 -11.10 -7.17 5.91
N SER A 385 -11.08 -5.85 5.73
CA SER A 385 -10.30 -5.18 4.69
C SER A 385 -9.36 -4.16 5.30
N ALA A 386 -8.13 -4.12 4.81
CA ALA A 386 -7.29 -2.93 4.88
C ALA A 386 -7.79 -1.96 3.78
N ASN A 387 -7.90 -0.67 4.09
CA ASN A 387 -8.52 0.31 3.19
C ASN A 387 -7.47 1.34 2.78
N GLU A 388 -6.53 0.88 1.97
CA GLU A 388 -5.33 1.59 1.55
C GLU A 388 -5.70 2.72 0.60
N GLY A 389 -6.33 2.39 -0.52
CA GLY A 389 -6.71 3.32 -1.56
C GLY A 389 -5.76 3.27 -2.73
N ASP A 390 -6.30 3.05 -3.93
CA ASP A 390 -5.50 3.20 -5.14
C ASP A 390 -6.23 4.01 -6.21
N GLY A 391 -5.44 4.82 -6.92
CA GLY A 391 -5.88 5.67 -8.02
C GLY A 391 -5.40 5.11 -9.34
N ARG A 392 -6.01 5.55 -10.44
CA ARG A 392 -5.55 5.16 -11.78
C ARG A 392 -4.61 6.21 -12.31
N GLU A 393 -3.37 5.84 -12.54
CA GLU A 393 -2.36 6.65 -13.20
C GLU A 393 -1.58 5.81 -14.20
N TYR A 394 -1.58 6.25 -15.48
CA TYR A 394 -0.93 5.50 -16.55
C TYR A 394 -0.09 6.40 -17.43
N PHE A 395 1.14 5.97 -17.69
CA PHE A 395 2.10 6.66 -18.56
C PHE A 395 2.47 5.83 -19.78
N PHE A 396 2.95 6.48 -20.83
CA PHE A 396 3.49 5.82 -22.01
C PHE A 396 4.69 6.58 -22.58
N ASP A 397 5.49 5.86 -23.37
CA ASP A 397 6.69 6.42 -23.98
C ASP A 397 6.38 7.61 -24.92
N ALA A 398 6.95 8.76 -24.59
CA ALA A 398 7.10 9.89 -25.49
C ALA A 398 8.53 10.44 -25.43
N THR A 399 8.99 11.04 -26.53
CA THR A 399 10.37 11.57 -26.57
C THR A 399 10.52 12.95 -25.96
N ASP A 400 9.43 13.71 -25.90
CA ASP A 400 9.34 15.05 -25.32
C ASP A 400 7.86 15.46 -25.18
N ALA A 401 7.62 16.60 -24.54
CA ALA A 401 6.28 17.16 -24.34
C ALA A 401 5.49 17.40 -25.66
N ALA A 402 6.18 17.70 -26.76
CA ALA A 402 5.51 17.92 -28.04
C ALA A 402 5.03 16.60 -28.68
N ASP A 403 5.82 15.53 -28.55
CA ASP A 403 5.43 14.18 -28.93
C ASP A 403 4.27 13.67 -28.05
N CYS A 404 4.36 13.87 -26.74
CA CYS A 404 3.30 13.52 -25.79
C CYS A 404 1.95 14.17 -26.16
N THR A 405 1.94 15.49 -26.37
CA THR A 405 0.75 16.23 -26.81
C THR A 405 0.24 15.73 -28.17
N ALA A 406 1.14 15.46 -29.12
CA ALA A 406 0.77 14.97 -30.45
C ALA A 406 0.14 13.57 -30.42
N LYS A 407 0.52 12.75 -29.44
CA LYS A 407 -0.04 11.41 -29.19
C LYS A 407 -1.31 11.45 -28.33
N GLY A 408 -1.70 12.60 -27.79
CA GLY A 408 -2.93 12.80 -27.04
C GLY A 408 -2.80 12.67 -25.52
N GLY A 409 -1.58 12.63 -24.99
CA GLY A 409 -1.34 12.62 -23.55
C GLY A 409 -1.69 13.95 -22.86
N LEU A 410 -1.70 13.89 -21.54
CA LEU A 410 -2.05 14.97 -20.63
C LEU A 410 -0.85 15.85 -20.29
N ASP A 411 0.25 15.23 -19.89
CA ASP A 411 1.46 15.91 -19.48
C ASP A 411 2.69 15.04 -19.73
N PHE A 412 3.87 15.65 -19.80
CA PHE A 412 5.13 14.96 -20.04
C PHE A 412 6.11 15.22 -18.90
N ASP A 413 6.55 14.13 -18.30
CA ASP A 413 7.65 14.07 -17.37
C ASP A 413 8.88 13.40 -18.02
N GLU A 414 10.09 13.83 -17.66
CA GLU A 414 11.32 13.29 -18.25
C GLU A 414 11.68 11.88 -17.75
N ASP A 415 11.24 11.54 -16.53
CA ASP A 415 11.51 10.27 -15.86
C ASP A 415 10.36 9.26 -16.13
N ASP A 416 9.10 9.69 -16.05
CA ASP A 416 7.92 8.82 -16.21
C ASP A 416 7.36 8.77 -17.63
N GLY A 417 7.72 9.74 -18.48
CA GLY A 417 7.23 9.84 -19.85
C GLY A 417 5.91 10.60 -19.97
N CYS A 418 5.01 10.14 -20.83
CA CYS A 418 3.77 10.88 -21.14
C CYS A 418 2.57 10.31 -20.40
N LEU A 419 1.96 11.12 -19.54
CA LEU A 419 0.75 10.77 -18.81
C LEU A 419 -0.41 10.57 -19.78
N SER A 420 -0.98 9.37 -19.86
CA SER A 420 -2.18 9.10 -20.66
C SER A 420 -3.45 9.48 -19.92
N TYR A 421 -3.47 9.18 -18.62
CA TYR A 421 -4.63 9.30 -17.76
C TYR A 421 -4.21 9.34 -16.29
N ILE A 422 -4.87 10.20 -15.53
CA ILE A 422 -4.87 10.23 -14.08
C ILE A 422 -6.31 10.54 -13.64
N ASP A 423 -6.81 9.86 -12.61
CA ASP A 423 -8.13 10.18 -12.04
C ASP A 423 -8.05 11.01 -10.75
N GLU A 424 -6.86 11.27 -10.24
CA GLU A 424 -6.59 12.11 -9.08
C GLU A 424 -6.45 13.61 -9.42
N SER A 425 -6.76 14.48 -8.45
CA SER A 425 -6.40 15.90 -8.46
C SER A 425 -6.25 16.41 -7.03
N ARG A 426 -5.48 17.48 -6.85
CA ARG A 426 -5.42 18.24 -5.60
C ARG A 426 -6.71 19.05 -5.45
N VAL A 427 -7.25 19.15 -4.24
CA VAL A 427 -8.51 19.90 -4.01
C VAL A 427 -8.38 21.38 -4.42
N GLU A 428 -7.19 21.98 -4.32
CA GLU A 428 -6.96 23.36 -4.74
C GLU A 428 -7.11 23.61 -6.25
N ASP A 429 -6.92 22.57 -7.07
CA ASP A 429 -7.12 22.63 -8.52
C ASP A 429 -8.60 22.50 -8.92
N LEU A 430 -9.47 22.10 -7.98
CA LEU A 430 -10.89 21.95 -8.20
C LEU A 430 -11.67 23.24 -7.88
N THR A 431 -12.71 23.50 -8.67
CA THR A 431 -13.68 24.54 -8.31
C THR A 431 -14.68 23.98 -7.30
N LEU A 432 -14.61 24.42 -6.05
CA LEU A 432 -15.51 23.93 -4.99
C LEU A 432 -16.84 24.68 -4.95
N ALA A 433 -17.94 23.95 -4.76
CA ALA A 433 -19.25 24.55 -4.57
C ALA A 433 -19.38 25.26 -3.20
N SER A 434 -20.41 26.09 -3.07
CA SER A 434 -20.57 27.00 -1.91
C SER A 434 -20.69 26.31 -0.54
N ASN A 435 -21.01 25.01 -0.49
CA ASN A 435 -21.03 24.23 0.75
C ASN A 435 -19.65 24.06 1.38
N PHE A 436 -18.56 24.22 0.61
CA PHE A 436 -17.18 24.21 1.10
C PHE A 436 -16.66 25.61 1.51
N SER A 437 -17.51 26.64 1.55
CA SER A 437 -17.11 28.00 1.97
C SER A 437 -16.59 28.13 3.41
N TYR A 438 -16.63 27.05 4.19
CA TYR A 438 -16.02 26.96 5.51
C TYR A 438 -14.54 26.54 5.49
N LEU A 439 -14.05 26.04 4.34
CA LEU A 439 -12.67 25.60 4.14
C LEU A 439 -11.81 26.73 3.58
N ASN A 440 -10.52 26.64 3.85
CA ASN A 440 -9.52 27.32 3.04
C ASN A 440 -9.05 26.33 1.98
N ASN A 441 -9.13 26.69 0.70
CA ASN A 441 -8.68 25.81 -0.37
C ASN A 441 -7.26 26.20 -0.79
N ASP A 442 -6.31 25.93 0.10
CA ASP A 442 -4.88 26.21 -0.09
C ASP A 442 -4.02 25.17 0.62
N ASP A 443 -2.70 25.33 0.48
CA ASP A 443 -1.68 24.45 1.02
C ASP A 443 -1.80 24.20 2.54
N ASP A 444 -2.31 25.15 3.32
CA ASP A 444 -2.37 25.08 4.79
C ASP A 444 -3.62 24.34 5.33
N ASP A 445 -4.54 23.87 4.46
CA ASP A 445 -5.78 23.20 4.86
C ASP A 445 -6.11 21.98 3.99
N ILE A 446 -7.19 21.98 3.20
CA ILE A 446 -7.57 20.82 2.40
C ILE A 446 -6.93 20.81 1.01
N GLY A 447 -6.34 21.93 0.58
CA GLY A 447 -5.97 22.15 -0.83
C GLY A 447 -5.05 21.08 -1.40
N ARG A 448 -4.11 20.59 -0.58
CA ARG A 448 -3.19 19.51 -0.92
C ARG A 448 -3.84 18.14 -1.02
N LEU A 449 -4.99 17.91 -0.40
CA LEU A 449 -5.57 16.56 -0.35
C LEU A 449 -5.80 16.00 -1.77
N LYS A 450 -5.35 14.79 -2.04
CA LYS A 450 -5.68 14.05 -3.26
C LYS A 450 -7.10 13.53 -3.21
N VAL A 451 -7.85 13.82 -4.27
CA VAL A 451 -9.24 13.38 -4.45
C VAL A 451 -9.48 12.93 -5.88
N THR A 452 -10.45 12.04 -6.08
CA THR A 452 -10.83 11.61 -7.42
C THR A 452 -11.61 12.70 -8.15
N THR A 453 -11.36 12.82 -9.45
CA THR A 453 -12.04 13.74 -10.37
C THR A 453 -13.25 13.10 -11.05
N VAL A 454 -13.39 11.76 -11.00
CA VAL A 454 -14.50 11.05 -11.65
C VAL A 454 -15.80 11.09 -10.84
N LYS A 455 -15.77 11.72 -9.65
CA LYS A 455 -16.92 11.90 -8.76
C LYS A 455 -16.85 13.22 -8.01
N GLY A 456 -18.00 13.82 -7.72
CA GLY A 456 -18.11 14.97 -6.81
C GLY A 456 -18.85 16.17 -7.40
N ASP A 457 -18.78 16.35 -8.72
CA ASP A 457 -19.61 17.27 -9.51
C ASP A 457 -20.93 16.56 -9.87
N THR A 458 -21.96 16.76 -9.05
CA THR A 458 -23.20 15.96 -9.16
C THR A 458 -24.12 16.45 -10.28
N ASP A 459 -24.07 17.75 -10.59
CA ASP A 459 -24.92 18.36 -11.62
C ASP A 459 -24.18 18.72 -12.92
N ASN A 460 -22.89 18.38 -13.00
CA ASN A 460 -21.99 18.57 -14.15
C ASN A 460 -21.83 20.05 -14.53
N ASP A 461 -21.81 20.95 -13.54
CA ASP A 461 -21.61 22.38 -13.76
C ASP A 461 -20.15 22.84 -13.62
N GLY A 462 -19.25 21.91 -13.28
CA GLY A 462 -17.83 22.14 -13.04
C GLY A 462 -17.50 22.53 -11.61
N GLN A 463 -18.48 22.58 -10.70
CA GLN A 463 -18.28 22.77 -9.27
C GLN A 463 -18.47 21.46 -8.51
N TYR A 464 -17.60 21.19 -7.55
CA TYR A 464 -17.67 19.97 -6.74
C TYR A 464 -18.52 20.20 -5.48
N GLU A 465 -19.65 19.50 -5.35
CA GLU A 465 -20.48 19.51 -4.13
C GLU A 465 -20.00 18.51 -3.08
N ALA A 466 -19.23 17.51 -3.49
CA ALA A 466 -18.63 16.51 -2.63
C ALA A 466 -17.21 16.20 -3.11
N LEU A 467 -16.37 15.80 -2.17
CA LEU A 467 -14.99 15.38 -2.43
C LEU A 467 -14.83 13.92 -1.99
N TYR A 468 -14.01 13.17 -2.71
CA TYR A 468 -13.79 11.74 -2.47
C TYR A 468 -12.28 11.48 -2.48
N THR A 469 -11.70 11.27 -1.31
CA THR A 469 -10.28 10.95 -1.16
C THR A 469 -10.03 9.45 -1.28
N TYR A 470 -8.84 9.09 -1.76
CA TYR A 470 -8.39 7.71 -1.89
C TYR A 470 -8.11 7.11 -0.53
N GLY A 471 -8.55 5.87 -0.36
CA GLY A 471 -8.46 5.17 0.91
C GLY A 471 -9.41 5.73 1.97
N ALA A 472 -9.83 4.85 2.88
CA ALA A 472 -10.62 5.25 4.03
C ALA A 472 -9.75 5.48 5.28
N ARG A 473 -8.41 5.37 5.12
CA ARG A 473 -7.39 5.52 6.17
C ARG A 473 -7.67 4.66 7.41
N SER A 474 -8.14 3.44 7.18
CA SER A 474 -8.73 2.57 8.20
C SER A 474 -8.68 1.10 7.79
N PHE A 475 -9.08 0.22 8.69
CA PHE A 475 -9.57 -1.10 8.32
C PHE A 475 -11.07 -1.25 8.68
N THR A 476 -11.76 -2.11 7.94
CA THR A 476 -13.21 -2.36 8.09
C THR A 476 -13.52 -3.83 8.26
N ILE A 477 -14.55 -4.16 9.04
CA ILE A 477 -15.18 -5.48 9.11
C ILE A 477 -16.55 -5.41 8.44
N TRP A 478 -16.77 -6.24 7.44
CA TRP A 478 -17.99 -6.37 6.66
C TRP A 478 -18.73 -7.67 7.00
N ASP A 479 -20.06 -7.63 6.98
CA ASP A 479 -20.88 -8.85 6.98
C ASP A 479 -20.96 -9.47 5.56
N SER A 480 -21.55 -10.65 5.47
CA SER A 480 -21.72 -11.35 4.18
C SER A 480 -22.61 -10.63 3.15
N ASN A 481 -23.28 -9.54 3.53
CA ASN A 481 -24.11 -8.72 2.64
C ASN A 481 -23.38 -7.45 2.18
N GLY A 482 -22.12 -7.24 2.59
CA GLY A 482 -21.36 -6.03 2.30
C GLY A 482 -21.74 -4.86 3.23
N LEU A 483 -22.35 -5.12 4.38
CA LEU A 483 -22.66 -4.07 5.36
C LEU A 483 -21.53 -3.93 6.39
N ILE A 484 -21.20 -2.70 6.73
CA ILE A 484 -20.21 -2.39 7.76
C ILE A 484 -20.70 -2.88 9.12
N VAL A 485 -19.89 -3.70 9.76
CA VAL A 485 -20.04 -4.16 11.15
C VAL A 485 -19.19 -3.32 12.09
N PHE A 486 -17.97 -3.00 11.67
CA PHE A 486 -17.04 -2.12 12.37
C PHE A 486 -16.14 -1.43 11.35
N ASP A 487 -15.85 -0.16 11.58
CA ASP A 487 -14.80 0.60 10.88
C ASP A 487 -13.97 1.31 11.96
N SER A 488 -12.66 1.31 11.79
CA SER A 488 -11.74 1.92 12.76
C SER A 488 -11.77 3.46 12.77
N GLY A 489 -12.54 4.09 11.89
CA GLY A 489 -12.74 5.53 11.84
C GLY A 489 -11.42 6.25 11.60
N ASP A 490 -11.05 7.11 12.55
CA ASP A 490 -9.82 7.88 12.59
C ASP A 490 -8.79 7.33 13.60
N GLU A 491 -9.00 6.11 14.12
CA GLU A 491 -8.15 5.55 15.18
C GLU A 491 -6.69 5.40 14.75
N ILE A 492 -6.44 4.93 13.52
CA ILE A 492 -5.08 4.72 12.99
C ILE A 492 -4.29 6.03 13.05
N ALA A 493 -4.80 7.11 12.45
CA ALA A 493 -4.12 8.40 12.41
C ALA A 493 -3.90 8.98 13.81
N ARG A 494 -4.89 8.89 14.71
CA ARG A 494 -4.74 9.39 16.09
C ARG A 494 -3.71 8.59 16.88
N ILE A 495 -3.64 7.28 16.69
CA ILE A 495 -2.67 6.42 17.36
C ILE A 495 -1.27 6.70 16.81
N THR A 496 -1.05 6.70 15.49
CA THR A 496 0.26 6.97 14.90
C THR A 496 0.77 8.36 15.27
N ALA A 497 -0.08 9.40 15.22
CA ALA A 497 0.28 10.74 15.67
C ALA A 497 0.71 10.77 17.15
N SER A 498 0.02 10.03 18.01
CA SER A 498 0.35 9.98 19.44
C SER A 498 1.67 9.26 19.73
N VAL A 499 2.06 8.30 18.89
CA VAL A 499 3.29 7.51 19.04
C VAL A 499 4.48 8.23 18.43
N HIS A 500 4.32 8.78 17.22
CA HIS A 500 5.41 9.30 16.41
C HIS A 500 5.63 10.81 16.56
N GLY A 501 4.63 11.56 17.03
CA GLY A 501 4.76 13.01 17.17
C GLY A 501 5.14 13.65 15.83
N ALA A 502 6.24 14.41 15.79
CA ALA A 502 6.71 15.07 14.57
C ALA A 502 6.97 14.11 13.40
N ALA A 503 7.22 12.82 13.65
CA ALA A 503 7.41 11.81 12.62
C ALA A 503 6.10 11.10 12.20
N PHE A 504 4.94 11.70 12.47
CA PHE A 504 3.66 11.21 11.98
C PHE A 504 3.64 11.21 10.44
N ASN A 505 2.99 10.24 9.79
CA ASN A 505 2.77 10.19 8.34
C ASN A 505 3.99 10.52 7.47
N ASN A 506 5.11 9.83 7.70
CA ASN A 506 6.25 9.86 6.78
C ASN A 506 5.92 9.09 5.50
N ASP A 507 6.54 9.50 4.40
CA ASP A 507 6.52 8.76 3.13
C ASP A 507 7.58 7.64 3.11
N GLU A 508 7.68 6.93 1.99
CA GLU A 508 8.67 5.87 1.75
C GLU A 508 10.06 6.38 1.39
N ASP A 509 10.19 7.60 0.88
CA ASP A 509 11.46 8.10 0.32
C ASP A 509 12.35 8.81 1.34
N GLU A 510 11.74 9.46 2.33
CA GLU A 510 12.47 10.22 3.35
C GLU A 510 11.84 10.17 4.73
N ASN A 511 12.64 10.59 5.71
CA ASN A 511 12.16 10.86 7.05
C ASN A 511 12.01 12.37 7.23
N GLU A 512 10.83 12.91 7.01
CA GLU A 512 10.50 14.34 7.23
C GLU A 512 9.28 14.52 8.13
N GLY A 513 8.34 13.58 8.08
CA GLY A 513 7.07 13.66 8.80
C GLY A 513 6.06 14.54 8.09
N ASP A 514 4.80 14.18 8.22
CA ASP A 514 3.60 14.80 7.64
C ASP A 514 3.51 14.76 6.11
N THR A 515 4.56 14.29 5.44
CA THR A 515 4.66 14.19 3.97
C THR A 515 3.57 13.35 3.32
N ARG A 516 2.82 12.56 4.11
CA ARG A 516 1.72 11.71 3.61
C ARG A 516 0.32 12.12 4.02
N SER A 517 0.16 13.23 4.74
CA SER A 517 -1.15 13.68 5.23
C SER A 517 -2.08 14.19 4.12
N ASP A 518 -1.53 14.65 3.00
CA ASP A 518 -2.22 15.08 1.79
C ASP A 518 -2.70 13.91 0.89
N ALA A 519 -2.34 12.66 1.20
CA ALA A 519 -2.68 11.49 0.38
C ALA A 519 -3.50 10.46 1.18
N LYS A 520 -3.02 9.21 1.33
CA LYS A 520 -3.74 8.12 1.99
C LYS A 520 -3.34 7.98 3.48
N GLY A 521 -2.51 8.89 3.99
CA GLY A 521 -2.14 9.01 5.39
C GLY A 521 -1.14 7.92 5.82
N ALA A 522 -1.55 7.04 6.72
CA ALA A 522 -0.68 5.95 7.19
C ALA A 522 -0.81 4.67 6.35
N GLU A 523 -1.77 4.61 5.43
CA GLU A 523 -1.91 3.58 4.37
C GLU A 523 -2.00 2.15 4.92
N PRO A 524 -3.16 1.78 5.51
CA PRO A 524 -3.39 0.40 5.91
C PRO A 524 -3.54 -0.49 4.68
N GLU A 525 -2.54 -1.34 4.45
CA GLU A 525 -2.32 -2.16 3.25
C GLU A 525 -2.36 -3.65 3.58
N ALA A 526 -1.29 -4.15 4.20
CA ALA A 526 -1.23 -5.56 4.57
C ALA A 526 -2.23 -5.96 5.66
N LEU A 527 -2.78 -7.17 5.57
CA LEU A 527 -3.69 -7.73 6.59
C LEU A 527 -3.46 -9.22 6.85
N ALA A 528 -3.39 -9.59 8.13
CA ALA A 528 -3.43 -10.98 8.56
C ALA A 528 -4.36 -11.18 9.75
N LEU A 529 -5.06 -12.32 9.79
CA LEU A 529 -5.88 -12.73 10.92
C LEU A 529 -5.22 -13.89 11.67
N GLY A 530 -5.24 -13.84 13.00
CA GLY A 530 -4.59 -14.84 13.83
C GLY A 530 -5.34 -15.14 15.12
N GLN A 531 -5.52 -16.42 15.41
CA GLN A 531 -6.07 -16.86 16.69
C GLN A 531 -4.95 -17.07 17.72
N ILE A 532 -5.00 -16.34 18.83
CA ILE A 532 -4.08 -16.50 19.97
C ILE A 532 -4.90 -16.89 21.20
N GLY A 533 -4.82 -18.16 21.57
CA GLY A 533 -5.69 -18.74 22.60
C GLY A 533 -7.15 -18.75 22.14
N GLU A 534 -8.04 -18.14 22.92
CA GLU A 534 -9.47 -18.02 22.58
C GLU A 534 -9.80 -16.73 21.81
N ARG A 535 -8.81 -15.88 21.55
CA ARG A 535 -9.02 -14.55 20.96
C ARG A 535 -8.59 -14.52 19.51
N MET A 536 -9.40 -13.87 18.67
CA MET A 536 -9.08 -13.60 17.27
C MET A 536 -8.54 -12.19 17.15
N PHE A 537 -7.42 -12.03 16.46
CA PHE A 537 -6.78 -10.74 16.23
C PHE A 537 -6.70 -10.43 14.74
N ALA A 538 -6.87 -9.16 14.40
CA ALA A 538 -6.47 -8.60 13.13
C ALA A 538 -5.15 -7.84 13.32
N PHE A 539 -4.20 -8.10 12.43
CA PHE A 539 -2.95 -7.38 12.28
C PHE A 539 -3.05 -6.57 10.98
N ILE A 540 -2.98 -5.25 11.08
CA ILE A 540 -3.07 -4.32 9.95
C ILE A 540 -1.70 -3.68 9.78
N GLY A 541 -1.05 -3.94 8.65
CA GLY A 541 0.19 -3.28 8.25
C GLY A 541 -0.09 -1.89 7.71
N LEU A 542 0.76 -0.95 8.06
CA LEU A 542 0.74 0.43 7.59
C LEU A 542 1.94 0.57 6.65
N GLU A 543 1.69 0.64 5.36
CA GLU A 543 2.70 0.60 4.30
C GLU A 543 3.74 1.70 4.52
N ARG A 544 3.25 2.94 4.57
CA ARG A 544 4.07 4.13 4.81
C ARG A 544 4.72 4.11 6.18
N MET A 545 3.95 4.11 7.27
CA MET A 545 4.55 4.18 8.61
C MET A 545 5.34 2.93 9.06
N GLY A 546 5.34 1.84 8.29
CA GLY A 546 6.04 0.59 8.58
C GLY A 546 5.56 -0.12 9.87
N GLY A 547 4.37 0.25 10.35
CA GLY A 547 3.87 -0.15 11.65
C GLY A 547 2.70 -1.12 11.56
N ILE A 548 2.54 -1.97 12.57
CA ILE A 548 1.48 -2.96 12.63
C ILE A 548 0.51 -2.61 13.75
N MET A 549 -0.73 -2.32 13.38
CA MET A 549 -1.84 -2.15 14.31
C MET A 549 -2.44 -3.51 14.67
N VAL A 550 -2.73 -3.74 15.95
CA VAL A 550 -3.32 -5.00 16.42
C VAL A 550 -4.67 -4.73 17.05
N TYR A 551 -5.71 -5.40 16.55
CA TYR A 551 -7.08 -5.31 17.08
C TYR A 551 -7.59 -6.69 17.51
N ASP A 552 -8.18 -6.76 18.70
CA ASP A 552 -8.98 -7.92 19.11
C ASP A 552 -10.36 -7.84 18.43
N ILE A 553 -10.60 -8.77 17.51
CA ILE A 553 -11.82 -8.90 16.72
C ILE A 553 -12.63 -10.15 17.11
N THR A 554 -12.36 -10.73 18.29
CA THR A 554 -13.03 -11.96 18.79
C THR A 554 -14.55 -11.83 18.75
N ASN A 555 -15.07 -10.63 19.01
CA ASN A 555 -16.44 -10.25 18.73
C ASN A 555 -16.41 -9.13 17.67
N PRO A 556 -16.87 -9.36 16.42
CA PRO A 556 -16.83 -8.34 15.38
C PRO A 556 -17.64 -7.09 15.72
N TYR A 557 -18.59 -7.19 16.64
CA TYR A 557 -19.42 -6.06 17.10
C TYR A 557 -18.86 -5.34 18.34
N ASP A 558 -17.71 -5.77 18.85
CA ASP A 558 -17.03 -5.17 20.01
C ASP A 558 -15.51 -5.22 19.83
N VAL A 559 -15.04 -4.65 18.73
CA VAL A 559 -13.62 -4.58 18.38
C VAL A 559 -12.86 -3.69 19.37
N LYS A 560 -11.62 -4.04 19.68
CA LYS A 560 -10.76 -3.29 20.61
C LYS A 560 -9.33 -3.22 20.08
N PHE A 561 -8.78 -2.02 20.02
CA PHE A 561 -7.33 -1.83 19.84
C PHE A 561 -6.57 -2.53 20.98
N ALA A 562 -5.52 -3.28 20.62
CA ALA A 562 -4.76 -4.13 21.53
C ALA A 562 -3.29 -3.70 21.66
N ASP A 563 -2.61 -3.40 20.55
CA ASP A 563 -1.21 -3.00 20.55
C ASP A 563 -0.83 -2.31 19.20
N TYR A 564 0.30 -1.61 19.18
CA TYR A 564 0.95 -1.08 17.97
C TYR A 564 2.46 -1.30 18.09
N PHE A 565 3.07 -1.88 17.06
CA PHE A 565 4.52 -2.10 17.03
C PHE A 565 5.08 -1.83 15.63
N PHE A 566 6.35 -1.45 15.57
CA PHE A 566 7.05 -1.12 14.33
C PHE A 566 8.55 -1.32 14.51
N ASN A 567 9.29 -1.38 13.40
CA ASN A 567 10.75 -1.44 13.38
C ASN A 567 11.29 -0.56 12.24
N ARG A 568 10.86 0.71 12.18
CA ARG A 568 11.31 1.70 11.20
C ARG A 568 12.08 2.83 11.91
N GLY A 569 13.21 3.25 11.33
CA GLY A 569 13.89 4.49 11.72
C GLY A 569 13.16 5.70 11.16
N VAL A 570 12.90 6.69 12.02
CA VAL A 570 12.04 7.85 11.71
C VAL A 570 12.67 9.18 12.14
N VAL A 571 14.00 9.19 12.28
CA VAL A 571 14.73 10.42 12.63
C VAL A 571 14.79 11.30 11.39
N GLU A 572 14.30 12.54 11.54
CA GLU A 572 14.27 13.53 10.47
C GLU A 572 15.64 13.69 9.76
N GLY A 573 15.64 13.59 8.43
CA GLY A 573 16.82 13.69 7.56
C GLY A 573 17.85 12.55 7.68
N ALA A 574 17.55 11.49 8.45
CA ALA A 574 18.38 10.29 8.50
C ALA A 574 17.95 9.28 7.42
N ASP A 575 18.89 8.44 6.98
CA ASP A 575 18.62 7.34 6.06
C ASP A 575 17.50 6.44 6.62
N ILE A 576 16.63 5.97 5.74
CA ILE A 576 15.59 5.02 6.09
C ILE A 576 16.25 3.69 6.48
N THR A 577 15.87 3.18 7.65
CA THR A 577 16.39 1.92 8.19
C THR A 577 15.29 1.08 8.82
N GLY A 578 15.53 -0.23 8.89
CA GLY A 578 14.60 -1.17 9.47
C GLY A 578 13.65 -1.76 8.43
N ASP A 579 12.38 -1.89 8.78
CA ASP A 579 11.34 -2.56 7.99
C ASP A 579 10.31 -1.51 7.54
N LEU A 580 10.05 -1.43 6.23
CA LEU A 580 9.22 -0.42 5.56
C LEU A 580 8.40 -1.05 4.43
N ALA A 581 7.16 -0.56 4.26
CA ALA A 581 6.13 -1.06 3.34
C ALA A 581 5.72 -2.52 3.61
N PRO A 582 5.11 -2.82 4.78
CA PRO A 582 4.49 -4.13 5.01
C PRO A 582 3.43 -4.41 3.94
N GLU A 583 3.62 -5.51 3.22
CA GLU A 583 2.86 -5.85 2.01
C GLU A 583 2.18 -7.22 2.18
N GLY A 584 2.97 -8.29 2.17
CA GLY A 584 2.52 -9.62 2.55
C GLY A 584 2.60 -9.88 4.06
N MET A 585 1.55 -10.44 4.65
CA MET A 585 1.59 -10.96 6.03
C MET A 585 1.07 -12.39 6.16
N SER A 586 1.76 -13.20 6.99
CA SER A 586 1.36 -14.56 7.29
C SER A 586 1.39 -14.83 8.80
N PHE A 587 0.23 -15.21 9.36
CA PHE A 587 0.13 -15.64 10.75
C PHE A 587 0.39 -17.15 10.90
N VAL A 588 1.27 -17.52 11.83
CA VAL A 588 1.62 -18.91 12.14
C VAL A 588 1.15 -19.26 13.56
N PRO A 589 0.22 -20.22 13.72
CA PRO A 589 -0.20 -20.71 15.03
C PRO A 589 0.95 -21.31 15.85
N ALA A 590 0.81 -21.29 17.18
CA ALA A 590 1.83 -21.75 18.11
C ALA A 590 2.29 -23.21 17.86
N GLU A 591 1.35 -24.08 17.50
CA GLU A 591 1.56 -25.50 17.22
C GLU A 591 2.34 -25.76 15.92
N GLN A 592 2.37 -24.79 15.00
CA GLN A 592 3.09 -24.86 13.72
C GLN A 592 4.42 -24.09 13.75
N SER A 593 4.63 -23.26 14.77
CA SER A 593 5.79 -22.41 14.93
C SER A 593 7.01 -23.15 15.52
N ALA A 594 8.20 -22.72 15.15
CA ALA A 594 9.45 -23.19 15.75
C ALA A 594 9.61 -22.83 17.24
N THR A 595 9.01 -21.72 17.68
CA THR A 595 9.17 -21.22 19.06
C THR A 595 8.14 -21.83 20.03
N GLY A 596 7.14 -22.56 19.52
CA GLY A 596 5.98 -22.99 20.31
C GLY A 596 5.06 -21.84 20.73
N LYS A 597 5.23 -20.66 20.14
CA LYS A 597 4.39 -19.47 20.33
C LYS A 597 3.97 -18.94 18.95
N PRO A 598 2.82 -18.25 18.84
CA PRO A 598 2.37 -17.75 17.54
C PRO A 598 3.37 -16.75 16.97
N LEU A 599 3.52 -16.78 15.64
CA LEU A 599 4.35 -15.86 14.89
C LEU A 599 3.49 -15.04 13.91
N LEU A 600 3.93 -13.84 13.63
CA LEU A 600 3.52 -13.04 12.48
C LEU A 600 4.77 -12.83 11.62
N ILE A 601 4.70 -13.29 10.37
CA ILE A 601 5.72 -13.08 9.35
C ILE A 601 5.25 -11.93 8.47
N ILE A 602 6.14 -10.98 8.22
CA ILE A 602 5.84 -9.75 7.50
C ILE A 602 6.88 -9.60 6.39
N GLY A 603 6.42 -9.57 5.15
CA GLY A 603 7.16 -9.09 3.99
C GLY A 603 7.08 -7.57 3.91
N ASN A 604 8.18 -6.92 3.59
CA ASN A 604 8.28 -5.46 3.60
C ASN A 604 8.99 -5.03 2.31
N GLU A 605 8.24 -4.59 1.32
CA GLU A 605 8.68 -4.58 -0.08
C GLU A 605 9.72 -3.52 -0.42
N ILE A 606 9.58 -2.30 0.11
CA ILE A 606 10.56 -1.22 -0.09
C ILE A 606 11.87 -1.56 0.63
N SER A 607 11.78 -2.13 1.83
CA SER A 607 12.99 -2.52 2.60
C SER A 607 13.58 -3.88 2.19
N GLY A 608 12.88 -4.64 1.35
CA GLY A 608 13.24 -6.01 0.97
C GLY A 608 13.29 -6.99 2.14
N SER A 609 12.69 -6.64 3.27
CA SER A 609 12.92 -7.34 4.54
C SER A 609 11.80 -8.31 4.90
N VAL A 610 12.19 -9.48 5.41
CA VAL A 610 11.27 -10.45 5.99
C VAL A 610 11.46 -10.45 7.50
N ALA A 611 10.49 -9.92 8.23
CA ALA A 611 10.49 -9.83 9.68
C ALA A 611 9.60 -10.91 10.30
N VAL A 612 10.08 -11.58 11.35
CA VAL A 612 9.34 -12.61 12.07
C VAL A 612 9.17 -12.18 13.52
N TRP A 613 7.92 -11.90 13.89
CA TRP A 613 7.52 -11.44 15.21
C TRP A 613 6.81 -12.53 15.96
N GLN A 614 7.23 -12.79 17.19
CA GLN A 614 6.45 -13.60 18.11
C GLN A 614 5.36 -12.72 18.74
N VAL A 615 4.11 -13.17 18.69
CA VAL A 615 2.93 -12.46 19.20
C VAL A 615 2.16 -13.37 20.16
N ALA A 616 2.43 -13.25 21.46
CA ALA A 616 1.83 -14.11 22.48
C ALA A 616 0.97 -13.31 23.45
N LEU A 617 -0.01 -13.94 24.13
CA LEU A 617 -0.70 -13.27 25.24
C LEU A 617 0.28 -12.97 26.37
N SER A 618 0.23 -11.75 26.91
CA SER A 618 1.03 -11.38 28.07
C SER A 618 0.73 -12.29 29.25
N ALA A 619 1.79 -12.75 29.93
CA ALA A 619 1.64 -13.48 31.18
C ALA A 619 0.98 -12.57 32.22
N LYS A 620 -0.10 -13.05 32.85
CA LYS A 620 -0.76 -12.35 33.97
C LYS A 620 0.02 -12.45 35.26
#